data_AF-A0A9W6ARK4-F1
#
_entry.id   AF-A0A9W6ARK4-F1
#
_cell.length_a   1.000
_cell.length_b   1.000
_cell.length_c   1.000
_cell.angle_alpha   90.00
_cell.angle_beta   90.00
_cell.angle_gamma   90.00
#
_symmetry.space_group_name_H-M   'P 1'
#
loop_
_entity.id
_entity.type
_entity.pdbx_description
1 polymer ?
#
loop_
_entity_poly.entity_id
_entity_poly.type
_entity_poly.pdbx_seq_one_letter_code
_entity_poly.pdbx_strand_id
1 'polypeptide(L)'
;MPALQLLSTELENSGWENETLLNKIQTLMNQEHYLLCDSLKIAKIAIEARKEISVDEKTKHYSAIHRIGAHFRGLFKSQTVEHSTNAQYERWLSQHRTILALDLEASIFLKNWSGVCTIIEEASPFLDERLSSVFLDGILRSEGHLKAKVQAVKTLLRTLHASLSPFLHNSTFIIQTLPRYIRCLFQLSLDAAEYQLAESILDQSLILVQERHAKTGNNDNLSLPGYPEDEIRWLSTVAFNRAVDYYLAAADADCRRWAGKAINLANMAKDDGALGRLLRGKLEMLT
;
A
#
# COMPACT_ATOMS: atom_id res chain seq x y z
N MET A 1 11.16 13.61 -35.26
CA MET A 1 10.36 14.46 -36.16
C MET A 1 10.33 13.98 -37.62
N PRO A 2 11.42 13.50 -38.25
CA PRO A 2 11.38 13.12 -39.68
C PRO A 2 10.49 11.91 -39.99
N ALA A 3 10.51 10.88 -39.15
CA ALA A 3 9.77 9.63 -39.39
C ALA A 3 8.23 9.80 -39.31
N LEU A 4 7.74 10.76 -38.51
CA LEU A 4 6.31 11.06 -38.37
C LEU A 4 5.77 11.78 -39.61
N GLN A 5 6.54 12.73 -40.15
CA GLN A 5 6.19 13.39 -41.41
C GLN A 5 6.19 12.40 -42.57
N LEU A 6 7.16 11.48 -42.60
CA LEU A 6 7.28 10.47 -43.65
C LEU A 6 6.10 9.49 -43.65
N LEU A 7 5.72 8.96 -42.47
CA LEU A 7 4.55 8.11 -42.32
C LEU A 7 3.24 8.82 -42.65
N SER A 8 3.09 10.10 -42.26
CA SER A 8 1.91 10.91 -42.63
C SER A 8 1.80 11.07 -44.15
N THR A 9 2.92 11.40 -44.81
CA THR A 9 2.95 11.58 -46.27
C THR A 9 2.74 10.27 -47.04
N GLU A 10 3.22 9.13 -46.53
CA GLU A 10 3.04 7.83 -47.18
C GLU A 10 1.60 7.30 -47.04
N LEU A 11 0.92 7.59 -45.92
CA LEU A 11 -0.49 7.23 -45.71
C LEU A 11 -1.48 8.15 -46.44
N GLU A 12 -1.18 9.45 -46.56
CA GLU A 12 -1.98 10.37 -47.39
C GLU A 12 -1.95 9.94 -48.86
N ASN A 13 -0.80 9.44 -49.33
CA ASN A 13 -0.64 8.92 -50.69
C ASN A 13 -1.33 7.56 -50.93
N SER A 14 -1.77 6.84 -49.89
CA SER A 14 -2.40 5.52 -50.02
C SER A 14 -3.93 5.55 -50.15
N GLY A 15 -4.55 6.73 -50.29
CA GLY A 15 -5.99 6.87 -50.57
C GLY A 15 -6.92 6.44 -49.44
N TRP A 16 -6.42 6.36 -48.19
CA TRP A 16 -7.26 6.10 -47.01
C TRP A 16 -7.94 7.40 -46.58
N GLU A 17 -9.16 7.64 -47.07
CA GLU A 17 -10.04 8.76 -46.70
C GLU A 17 -10.55 8.66 -45.26
N ASN A 18 -9.66 8.78 -44.28
CA ASN A 18 -10.10 8.96 -42.90
C ASN A 18 -9.10 9.83 -42.15
N GLU A 19 -9.10 11.12 -42.50
CA GLU A 19 -8.40 12.20 -41.80
C GLU A 19 -8.62 12.12 -40.27
N THR A 20 -9.80 11.66 -39.85
CA THR A 20 -10.12 11.34 -38.45
C THR A 20 -9.25 10.22 -37.86
N LEU A 21 -8.97 9.15 -38.60
CA LEU A 21 -8.09 8.06 -38.15
C LEU A 21 -6.62 8.50 -38.14
N LEU A 22 -6.18 9.27 -39.14
CA LEU A 22 -4.83 9.82 -39.18
C LEU A 22 -4.57 10.76 -38.00
N ASN A 23 -5.50 11.68 -37.72
CA ASN A 23 -5.44 12.57 -36.56
C ASN A 23 -5.45 11.79 -35.23
N LYS A 24 -6.21 10.69 -35.14
CA LYS A 24 -6.18 9.78 -33.97
C LYS A 24 -4.83 9.10 -33.82
N ILE A 25 -4.27 8.54 -34.88
CA ILE A 25 -2.96 7.86 -34.85
C ILE A 25 -1.85 8.85 -34.46
N GLN A 26 -1.87 10.07 -35.03
CA GLN A 26 -0.91 11.12 -34.68
C GLN A 26 -1.04 11.56 -33.21
N THR A 27 -2.27 11.67 -32.70
CA THR A 27 -2.54 12.01 -31.30
C THR A 27 -2.02 10.92 -30.36
N LEU A 28 -2.26 9.65 -30.68
CA LEU A 28 -1.79 8.50 -29.90
C LEU A 28 -0.26 8.43 -29.86
N MET A 29 0.42 8.58 -31.02
CA MET A 29 1.89 8.61 -31.06
C MET A 29 2.47 9.78 -30.25
N ASN A 30 1.82 10.95 -30.29
CA ASN A 30 2.23 12.09 -29.49
C ASN A 30 2.06 11.81 -27.99
N GLN A 31 0.95 11.21 -27.57
CA GLN A 31 0.70 10.84 -26.17
C GLN A 31 1.73 9.83 -25.64
N GLU A 32 2.04 8.77 -26.39
CA GLU A 32 3.08 7.80 -26.01
C GLU A 32 4.46 8.45 -25.88
N HIS A 33 4.79 9.40 -26.76
CA HIS A 33 6.02 10.17 -26.67
C HIS A 33 6.07 10.99 -25.38
N TYR A 34 4.99 11.69 -25.02
CA TYR A 34 4.91 12.45 -23.77
C TYR A 34 5.02 11.55 -22.53
N LEU A 35 4.34 10.40 -22.51
CA LEU A 35 4.43 9.43 -21.43
C LEU A 35 5.88 8.94 -21.24
N LEU A 36 6.59 8.64 -22.33
CA LEU A 36 8.00 8.24 -22.27
C LEU A 36 8.90 9.38 -21.75
N CYS A 37 8.72 10.59 -22.29
CA CYS A 37 9.51 11.73 -21.88
C CYS A 37 9.31 12.05 -20.40
N ASP A 38 8.08 12.00 -19.91
CA ASP A 38 7.76 12.31 -18.52
C ASP A 38 8.27 11.22 -17.58
N SER A 39 8.14 9.94 -17.93
CA SER A 39 8.68 8.86 -17.10
C SER A 39 10.20 8.93 -16.97
N LEU A 40 10.92 9.24 -18.07
CA LEU A 40 12.36 9.43 -18.04
C LEU A 40 12.77 10.68 -17.26
N LYS A 41 12.06 11.80 -17.42
CA LYS A 41 12.32 13.04 -16.66
C LYS A 41 12.13 12.82 -15.17
N ILE A 42 11.03 12.19 -14.76
CA ILE A 42 10.75 11.90 -13.34
C ILE A 42 11.83 10.98 -12.77
N ALA A 43 12.19 9.90 -13.48
CA ALA A 43 13.22 8.97 -13.02
C ALA A 43 14.58 9.67 -12.85
N LYS A 44 14.96 10.53 -13.80
CA LYS A 44 16.18 11.35 -13.71
C LYS A 44 16.15 12.27 -12.50
N ILE A 45 15.09 13.07 -12.34
CA ILE A 45 14.94 14.03 -11.25
C ILE A 45 14.94 13.31 -9.90
N ALA A 46 14.32 12.13 -9.79
CA ALA A 46 14.34 11.35 -8.56
C ALA A 46 15.76 10.88 -8.18
N ILE A 47 16.56 10.47 -9.16
CA ILE A 47 17.97 10.09 -8.92
C ILE A 47 18.78 11.32 -8.46
N GLU A 48 18.58 12.48 -9.09
CA GLU A 48 19.22 13.74 -8.71
C GLU A 48 18.80 14.16 -7.30
N ALA A 49 17.50 14.16 -6.99
CA ALA A 49 16.96 14.50 -5.68
C ALA A 49 17.51 13.63 -4.54
N ARG A 50 17.67 12.33 -4.77
CA ARG A 50 18.20 11.39 -3.76
C ARG A 50 19.68 11.62 -3.46
N LYS A 51 20.45 12.10 -4.44
CA LYS A 51 21.87 12.44 -4.29
C LYS A 51 22.09 13.87 -3.77
N GLU A 52 21.10 14.73 -3.93
CA GLU A 52 21.18 16.13 -3.54
C GLU A 52 21.27 16.30 -2.02
N ILE A 53 22.18 17.18 -1.60
CA ILE A 53 22.45 17.50 -0.20
C ILE A 53 21.75 18.79 0.20
N SER A 54 21.63 19.74 -0.74
CA SER A 54 20.92 21.00 -0.53
C SER A 54 19.42 20.75 -0.37
N VAL A 55 18.87 21.13 0.79
CA VAL A 55 17.44 20.97 1.08
C VAL A 55 16.57 21.76 0.10
N ASP A 56 17.01 22.95 -0.30
CA ASP A 56 16.25 23.81 -1.22
C ASP A 56 16.20 23.23 -2.63
N GLU A 57 17.33 22.75 -3.16
CA GLU A 57 17.36 22.11 -4.48
C GLU A 57 16.61 20.78 -4.47
N LYS A 58 16.73 20.00 -3.39
CA LYS A 58 15.96 18.77 -3.20
C LYS A 58 14.46 19.05 -3.16
N THR A 59 14.04 20.13 -2.52
CA THR A 59 12.64 20.59 -2.49
C THR A 59 12.14 20.95 -3.89
N LYS A 60 12.95 21.66 -4.70
CA LYS A 60 12.61 21.97 -6.10
C LYS A 60 12.48 20.70 -6.95
N HIS A 61 13.41 19.75 -6.79
CA HIS A 61 13.36 18.47 -7.50
C HIS A 61 12.09 17.68 -7.17
N TYR A 62 11.76 17.50 -5.89
CA TYR A 62 10.54 16.78 -5.49
C TYR A 62 9.26 17.53 -5.89
N SER A 63 9.26 18.87 -5.87
CA SER A 63 8.13 19.65 -6.41
C SER A 63 7.96 19.45 -7.93
N ALA A 64 9.06 19.31 -8.66
CA ALA A 64 9.03 19.02 -10.09
C ALA A 64 8.48 17.61 -10.37
N ILE A 65 8.79 16.62 -9.52
CA ILE A 65 8.21 15.27 -9.60
C ILE A 65 6.69 15.32 -9.52
N HIS A 66 6.12 16.09 -8.58
CA HIS A 66 4.66 16.27 -8.49
C HIS A 66 4.04 16.81 -9.77
N ARG A 67 4.62 17.90 -10.31
CA ARG A 67 4.09 18.55 -11.51
C ARG A 67 4.13 17.62 -12.73
N ILE A 68 5.27 16.98 -12.98
CA ILE A 68 5.44 16.09 -14.14
C ILE A 68 4.65 14.80 -13.93
N GLY A 69 4.60 14.28 -12.70
CA GLY A 69 3.81 13.10 -12.33
C GLY A 69 2.32 13.30 -12.57
N ALA A 70 1.76 14.44 -12.17
CA ALA A 70 0.36 14.77 -12.43
C ALA A 70 0.05 14.80 -13.94
N HIS A 71 0.95 15.37 -14.75
CA HIS A 71 0.81 15.38 -16.20
C HIS A 71 0.82 13.96 -16.79
N PHE A 72 1.79 13.12 -16.40
CA PHE A 72 1.84 11.71 -16.81
C PHE A 72 0.56 10.96 -16.44
N ARG A 73 0.06 11.12 -15.21
CA ARG A 73 -1.14 10.42 -14.73
C ARG A 73 -2.39 10.86 -15.50
N GLY A 74 -2.48 12.14 -15.85
CA GLY A 74 -3.55 12.66 -16.72
C GLY A 74 -3.54 11.99 -18.10
N LEU A 75 -2.37 11.91 -18.75
CA LEU A 75 -2.21 11.25 -20.04
C LEU A 75 -2.52 9.75 -19.96
N PHE A 76 -2.00 9.06 -18.96
CA PHE A 76 -2.24 7.62 -18.77
C PHE A 76 -3.73 7.31 -18.62
N LYS A 77 -4.46 8.09 -17.80
CA LYS A 77 -5.91 7.94 -17.63
C LYS A 77 -6.68 8.13 -18.95
N SER A 78 -6.25 9.08 -19.78
CA SER A 78 -6.87 9.29 -21.10
C SER A 78 -6.63 8.12 -22.07
N GLN A 79 -5.50 7.42 -21.97
CA GLN A 79 -5.15 6.27 -22.82
C GLN A 79 -5.91 4.99 -22.43
N THR A 80 -6.21 4.79 -21.14
CA THR A 80 -6.99 3.62 -20.66
C THR A 80 -8.40 3.52 -21.24
N VAL A 81 -8.98 4.64 -21.67
CA VAL A 81 -10.35 4.67 -22.21
C VAL A 81 -10.38 4.22 -23.68
N GLU A 82 -9.25 4.35 -24.40
CA GLU A 82 -9.20 4.12 -25.84
C GLU A 82 -7.83 3.55 -26.28
N HIS A 83 -7.83 2.25 -26.67
CA HIS A 83 -7.01 1.73 -27.79
C HIS A 83 -5.51 1.43 -27.55
N SER A 84 -5.13 0.75 -26.47
CA SER A 84 -3.79 0.14 -26.34
C SER A 84 -3.79 -1.37 -26.59
N THR A 85 -2.77 -1.89 -27.28
CA THR A 85 -2.49 -3.33 -27.27
C THR A 85 -2.15 -3.78 -25.84
N ASN A 86 -2.48 -5.02 -25.45
CA ASN A 86 -2.23 -5.52 -24.08
C ASN A 86 -0.77 -5.32 -23.63
N ALA A 87 0.21 -5.48 -24.52
CA ALA A 87 1.62 -5.31 -24.18
C ALA A 87 2.02 -3.84 -23.91
N GLN A 88 1.46 -2.89 -24.66
CA GLN A 88 1.70 -1.45 -24.42
C GLN A 88 1.07 -1.01 -23.11
N TYR A 89 -0.16 -1.46 -22.84
CA TYR A 89 -0.84 -1.17 -21.59
C TYR A 89 -0.04 -1.62 -20.37
N GLU A 90 0.42 -2.88 -20.36
CA GLU A 90 1.22 -3.42 -19.25
C GLU A 90 2.52 -2.65 -19.02
N ARG A 91 3.18 -2.21 -20.10
CA ARG A 91 4.38 -1.36 -20.01
C ARG A 91 4.04 -0.03 -19.33
N TRP A 92 3.00 0.65 -19.78
CA TRP A 92 2.61 1.96 -19.23
C TRP A 92 2.07 1.85 -17.81
N LEU A 93 1.37 0.76 -17.47
CA LEU A 93 0.92 0.45 -16.12
C LEU A 93 2.12 0.30 -15.17
N SER A 94 3.15 -0.45 -15.57
CA SER A 94 4.38 -0.59 -14.78
C SER A 94 5.08 0.75 -14.53
N GLN A 95 5.12 1.62 -15.55
CA GLN A 95 5.64 2.99 -15.39
C GLN A 95 4.75 3.86 -14.49
N HIS A 96 3.43 3.74 -14.62
CA HIS A 96 2.47 4.46 -13.78
C HIS A 96 2.64 4.11 -12.30
N ARG A 97 2.79 2.82 -11.96
CA ARG A 97 3.11 2.36 -10.60
C ARG A 97 4.41 2.95 -10.08
N THR A 98 5.45 2.97 -10.93
CA THR A 98 6.75 3.57 -10.57
C THR A 98 6.61 5.06 -10.28
N ILE A 99 5.84 5.79 -11.09
CA ILE A 99 5.59 7.22 -10.90
C ILE A 99 4.80 7.47 -9.62
N LEU A 100 3.77 6.66 -9.32
CA LEU A 100 3.04 6.74 -8.05
C LEU A 100 3.96 6.55 -6.84
N ALA A 101 4.90 5.60 -6.90
CA ALA A 101 5.91 5.40 -5.85
C ALA A 101 6.83 6.61 -5.66
N LEU A 102 7.31 7.20 -6.76
CA LEU A 102 8.16 8.39 -6.70
C LEU A 102 7.39 9.63 -6.23
N ASP A 103 6.10 9.73 -6.57
CA ASP A 103 5.22 10.82 -6.13
C ASP A 103 4.88 10.72 -4.64
N LEU A 104 4.74 9.50 -4.13
CA LEU A 104 4.60 9.25 -2.70
C LEU A 104 5.88 9.63 -1.94
N GLU A 105 7.05 9.24 -2.44
CA GLU A 105 8.35 9.65 -1.89
C GLU A 105 8.48 11.18 -1.85
N ALA A 106 8.12 11.86 -2.95
CA ALA A 106 8.11 13.31 -3.03
C ALA A 106 7.19 13.93 -1.96
N SER A 107 5.98 13.40 -1.80
CA SER A 107 5.02 13.87 -0.79
C SER A 107 5.54 13.69 0.63
N ILE A 108 6.20 12.56 0.90
CA ILE A 108 6.82 12.27 2.19
C ILE A 108 7.93 13.27 2.49
N PHE A 109 8.83 13.51 1.53
CA PHE A 109 9.93 14.47 1.69
C PHE A 109 9.41 15.89 1.95
N LEU A 110 8.39 16.32 1.20
CA LEU A 110 7.75 17.62 1.35
C LEU A 110 6.82 17.71 2.56
N LYS A 111 6.73 16.65 3.38
CA LYS A 111 5.88 16.55 4.58
C LYS A 111 4.38 16.74 4.26
N ASN A 112 3.97 16.54 3.02
CA ASN A 112 2.59 16.62 2.56
C ASN A 112 1.86 15.29 2.80
N TRP A 113 1.56 14.99 4.07
CA TRP A 113 0.91 13.74 4.48
C TRP A 113 -0.53 13.57 3.96
N SER A 114 -1.23 14.67 3.71
CA SER A 114 -2.50 14.64 2.97
C SER A 114 -2.30 14.12 1.55
N GLY A 115 -1.27 14.62 0.85
CA GLY A 115 -0.90 14.14 -0.48
C GLY A 115 -0.52 12.66 -0.51
N VAL A 116 0.21 12.19 0.51
CA VAL A 116 0.51 10.76 0.68
C VAL A 116 -0.78 9.92 0.70
N CYS A 117 -1.78 10.33 1.50
CA CYS A 117 -3.06 9.62 1.57
C CYS A 117 -3.82 9.67 0.23
N THR A 118 -3.87 10.83 -0.43
CA THR A 118 -4.50 10.98 -1.74
C THR A 118 -3.85 10.10 -2.81
N ILE A 119 -2.52 9.98 -2.82
CA ILE A 119 -1.79 9.12 -3.77
C ILE A 119 -2.11 7.64 -3.51
N ILE A 120 -2.17 7.22 -2.25
CA ILE A 120 -2.53 5.85 -1.88
C ILE A 120 -3.94 5.51 -2.40
N GLU A 121 -4.90 6.40 -2.21
CA GLU A 121 -6.28 6.22 -2.69
C GLU A 121 -6.35 6.25 -4.24
N GLU A 122 -5.62 7.16 -4.89
CA GLU A 122 -5.52 7.22 -6.36
C GLU A 122 -4.92 5.93 -6.95
N ALA A 123 -3.98 5.31 -6.24
CA ALA A 123 -3.35 4.06 -6.67
C ALA A 123 -4.28 2.84 -6.60
N SER A 124 -5.42 2.93 -5.90
CA SER A 124 -6.34 1.82 -5.63
C SER A 124 -6.58 0.84 -6.79
N PRO A 125 -6.96 1.27 -8.02
CA PRO A 125 -7.22 0.33 -9.12
C PRO A 125 -5.96 -0.34 -9.66
N PHE A 126 -4.78 0.22 -9.38
CA PHE A 126 -3.50 -0.23 -9.92
C PHE A 126 -2.62 -0.94 -8.89
N LEU A 127 -3.04 -1.05 -7.63
CA LEU A 127 -2.24 -1.67 -6.58
C LEU A 127 -1.85 -3.11 -6.93
N ASP A 128 -0.60 -3.46 -6.68
CA ASP A 128 -0.10 -4.83 -6.65
C ASP A 128 0.72 -5.04 -5.37
N GLU A 129 1.18 -6.26 -5.14
CA GLU A 129 2.00 -6.57 -3.95
C GLU A 129 3.26 -5.68 -3.87
N ARG A 130 3.90 -5.42 -5.01
CA ARG A 130 5.14 -4.65 -5.08
C ARG A 130 4.91 -3.18 -4.71
N LEU A 131 3.92 -2.53 -5.32
CA LEU A 131 3.60 -1.13 -5.07
C LEU A 131 3.15 -0.92 -3.63
N SER A 132 2.32 -1.82 -3.10
CA SER A 132 1.88 -1.80 -1.71
C SER A 132 3.05 -1.88 -0.74
N SER A 133 4.03 -2.73 -1.05
CA SER A 133 5.25 -2.89 -0.26
C SER A 133 6.11 -1.63 -0.30
N VAL A 134 6.31 -1.06 -1.49
CA VAL A 134 7.07 0.19 -1.67
C VAL A 134 6.40 1.36 -0.92
N PHE A 135 5.08 1.44 -0.93
CA PHE A 135 4.34 2.46 -0.19
C PHE A 135 4.53 2.32 1.32
N LEU A 136 4.27 1.13 1.86
CA LEU A 136 4.45 0.88 3.29
C LEU A 136 5.87 1.19 3.73
N ASP A 137 6.85 0.69 2.97
CA ASP A 137 8.26 0.86 3.25
C ASP A 137 8.70 2.33 3.26
N GLY A 138 8.26 3.11 2.26
CA GLY A 138 8.50 4.56 2.20
C GLY A 138 7.91 5.30 3.40
N ILE A 139 6.68 4.96 3.81
CA ILE A 139 6.02 5.56 4.98
C ILE A 139 6.80 5.22 6.26
N LEU A 140 7.15 3.95 6.47
CA LEU A 140 7.82 3.49 7.67
C LEU A 140 9.21 4.12 7.84
N ARG A 141 10.00 4.16 6.76
CA ARG A 141 11.38 4.69 6.75
C ARG A 141 11.48 6.22 6.80
N SER A 142 10.39 6.92 6.55
CA SER A 142 10.40 8.38 6.57
C SER A 142 10.71 8.97 7.96
N GLU A 143 11.16 10.21 8.01
CA GLU A 143 11.31 10.97 9.28
C GLU A 143 10.01 11.66 9.72
N GLY A 144 8.86 11.17 9.24
CA GLY A 144 7.54 11.71 9.55
C GLY A 144 7.14 11.61 11.01
N HIS A 145 6.29 12.53 11.47
CA HIS A 145 5.63 12.43 12.77
C HIS A 145 4.80 11.13 12.85
N LEU A 146 4.88 10.40 13.98
CA LEU A 146 4.27 9.09 14.16
C LEU A 146 2.78 9.05 13.77
N LYS A 147 1.98 9.99 14.27
CA LYS A 147 0.55 10.12 13.90
C LYS A 147 0.28 10.22 12.40
N ALA A 148 1.16 10.92 11.66
CA ALA A 148 1.01 11.05 10.22
C ALA A 148 1.33 9.73 9.50
N LYS A 149 2.34 8.99 9.98
CA LYS A 149 2.63 7.63 9.50
C LYS A 149 1.47 6.68 9.79
N VAL A 150 0.94 6.70 11.02
CA VAL A 150 -0.23 5.90 11.42
C VAL A 150 -1.39 6.13 10.46
N GLN A 151 -1.72 7.40 10.21
CA GLN A 151 -2.81 7.75 9.28
C GLN A 151 -2.52 7.25 7.85
N ALA A 152 -1.30 7.40 7.34
CA ALA A 152 -0.95 6.93 6.00
C ALA A 152 -1.01 5.39 5.87
N VAL A 153 -0.49 4.64 6.84
CA VAL A 153 -0.55 3.16 6.86
C VAL A 153 -2.01 2.69 7.01
N LYS A 154 -2.81 3.37 7.83
CA LYS A 154 -4.24 3.10 7.96
C LYS A 154 -4.99 3.31 6.63
N THR A 155 -4.69 4.41 5.92
CA THR A 155 -5.23 4.65 4.57
C THR A 155 -4.82 3.54 3.62
N LEU A 156 -3.54 3.13 3.62
CA LEU A 156 -3.06 2.02 2.79
C LEU A 156 -3.82 0.72 3.05
N LEU A 157 -3.97 0.32 4.30
CA LEU A 157 -4.71 -0.88 4.67
C LEU A 157 -6.17 -0.80 4.24
N ARG A 158 -6.85 0.32 4.49
CA ARG A 158 -8.23 0.54 4.04
C ARG A 158 -8.35 0.45 2.52
N THR A 159 -7.42 1.05 1.78
CA THR A 159 -7.41 0.98 0.32
C THR A 159 -7.17 -0.44 -0.16
N LEU A 160 -6.26 -1.20 0.45
CA LEU A 160 -6.04 -2.61 0.12
C LEU A 160 -7.28 -3.47 0.35
N HIS A 161 -8.00 -3.21 1.45
CA HIS A 161 -9.25 -3.92 1.75
C HIS A 161 -10.38 -3.60 0.78
N ALA A 162 -10.48 -2.34 0.32
CA ALA A 162 -11.55 -1.89 -0.56
C ALA A 162 -11.19 -1.94 -2.06
N SER A 163 -9.93 -2.21 -2.39
CA SER A 163 -9.44 -2.17 -3.77
C SER A 163 -10.06 -3.30 -4.59
N LEU A 164 -10.56 -2.93 -5.77
CA LEU A 164 -11.02 -3.84 -6.81
C LEU A 164 -9.90 -4.16 -7.82
N SER A 165 -8.64 -3.92 -7.45
CA SER A 165 -7.53 -4.07 -8.38
C SER A 165 -7.42 -5.53 -8.86
N PRO A 166 -7.44 -5.77 -10.19
CA PRO A 166 -7.30 -7.13 -10.72
C PRO A 166 -5.90 -7.72 -10.46
N PHE A 167 -4.93 -6.87 -10.07
CA PHE A 167 -3.55 -7.25 -9.79
C PHE A 167 -3.34 -7.68 -8.33
N LEU A 168 -4.32 -7.44 -7.46
CA LEU A 168 -4.38 -7.95 -6.09
C LEU A 168 -5.12 -9.29 -6.04
N HIS A 169 -4.78 -10.21 -6.93
CA HIS A 169 -5.36 -11.55 -6.93
C HIS A 169 -4.27 -12.61 -6.75
N ASN A 170 -3.82 -12.72 -5.51
CA ASN A 170 -3.18 -13.92 -4.99
C ASN A 170 -3.64 -14.05 -3.54
N SER A 171 -4.37 -15.13 -3.25
CA SER A 171 -4.75 -15.48 -1.87
C SER A 171 -3.53 -15.39 -0.93
N THR A 172 -2.34 -15.71 -1.43
CA THR A 172 -1.06 -15.55 -0.74
C THR A 172 -0.79 -14.13 -0.22
N PHE A 173 -1.02 -13.06 -0.99
CA PHE A 173 -0.75 -11.68 -0.52
C PHE A 173 -1.66 -11.29 0.63
N ILE A 174 -2.97 -11.52 0.48
CA ILE A 174 -3.95 -11.24 1.53
C ILE A 174 -3.70 -12.14 2.76
N ILE A 175 -3.23 -13.37 2.54
CA ILE A 175 -2.99 -14.32 3.64
C ILE A 175 -1.69 -14.00 4.40
N GLN A 176 -0.60 -13.70 3.70
CA GLN A 176 0.75 -13.61 4.27
C GLN A 176 1.21 -12.16 4.49
N THR A 177 0.88 -11.27 3.58
CA THR A 177 1.43 -9.91 3.55
C THR A 177 0.57 -8.94 4.35
N LEU A 178 -0.76 -9.04 4.23
CA LEU A 178 -1.68 -8.19 4.99
C LEU A 178 -1.49 -8.27 6.52
N PRO A 179 -1.32 -9.47 7.14
CA PRO A 179 -0.99 -9.56 8.57
C PRO A 179 0.26 -8.79 8.99
N ARG A 180 1.30 -8.78 8.15
CA ARG A 180 2.53 -8.00 8.42
C ARG A 180 2.25 -6.50 8.43
N TYR A 181 1.35 -6.04 7.57
CA TYR A 181 0.98 -4.63 7.49
C TYR A 181 0.13 -4.24 8.71
N ILE A 182 -0.77 -5.12 9.13
CA ILE A 182 -1.53 -5.00 10.37
C ILE A 182 -0.59 -4.90 11.58
N ARG A 183 0.42 -5.78 11.67
CA ARG A 183 1.49 -5.70 12.68
C ARG A 183 2.17 -4.33 12.66
N CYS A 184 2.54 -3.83 11.49
CA CYS A 184 3.19 -2.51 11.36
C CYS A 184 2.27 -1.39 11.86
N LEU A 185 0.99 -1.39 11.47
CA LEU A 185 0.04 -0.39 11.95
C LEU A 185 -0.19 -0.49 13.46
N PHE A 186 -0.31 -1.69 14.00
CA PHE A 186 -0.49 -1.92 15.43
C PHE A 186 0.69 -1.37 16.23
N GLN A 187 1.93 -1.72 15.84
CA GLN A 187 3.14 -1.21 16.49
C GLN A 187 3.20 0.32 16.40
N LEU A 188 3.01 0.89 15.21
CA LEU A 188 2.99 2.35 15.05
C LEU A 188 1.93 3.03 15.91
N SER A 189 0.76 2.41 16.06
CA SER A 189 -0.33 2.95 16.89
C SER A 189 0.04 2.93 18.37
N LEU A 190 0.73 1.89 18.83
CA LEU A 190 1.27 1.84 20.20
C LEU A 190 2.34 2.93 20.41
N ASP A 191 3.27 3.07 19.47
CA ASP A 191 4.36 4.06 19.53
C ASP A 191 3.82 5.50 19.48
N ALA A 192 2.75 5.74 18.73
CA ALA A 192 2.07 7.03 18.62
C ALA A 192 1.12 7.34 19.79
N ALA A 193 1.00 6.43 20.75
CA ALA A 193 0.00 6.46 21.83
C ALA A 193 -1.46 6.54 21.34
N GLU A 194 -1.76 5.98 20.18
CA GLU A 194 -3.11 5.84 19.62
C GLU A 194 -3.76 4.52 20.07
N TYR A 195 -3.98 4.38 21.38
CA TYR A 195 -4.40 3.10 21.98
C TYR A 195 -5.79 2.64 21.54
N GLN A 196 -6.73 3.55 21.29
CA GLN A 196 -8.04 3.18 20.76
C GLN A 196 -7.94 2.56 19.36
N LEU A 197 -7.04 3.08 18.53
CA LEU A 197 -6.77 2.52 17.20
C LEU A 197 -6.08 1.17 17.32
N ALA A 198 -5.04 1.06 18.15
CA ALA A 198 -4.34 -0.19 18.41
C ALA A 198 -5.30 -1.29 18.89
N GLU A 199 -6.24 -0.95 19.76
CA GLU A 199 -7.26 -1.87 20.24
C GLU A 199 -8.24 -2.30 19.13
N SER A 200 -8.69 -1.37 18.30
CA SER A 200 -9.55 -1.69 17.14
C SER A 200 -8.86 -2.62 16.14
N ILE A 201 -7.53 -2.48 15.98
CA ILE A 201 -6.73 -3.36 15.13
C ILE A 201 -6.71 -4.79 15.70
N LEU A 202 -6.64 -4.96 17.02
CA LEU A 202 -6.74 -6.29 17.65
C LEU A 202 -8.10 -6.94 17.38
N ASP A 203 -9.19 -6.18 17.49
CA ASP A 203 -10.54 -6.69 17.20
C ASP A 203 -10.67 -7.14 15.74
N GLN A 204 -10.19 -6.32 14.81
CA GLN A 204 -10.19 -6.66 13.38
C GLN A 204 -9.32 -7.89 13.10
N SER A 205 -8.15 -7.99 13.75
CA SER A 205 -7.26 -9.15 13.62
C SER A 205 -7.94 -10.42 14.11
N LEU A 206 -8.66 -10.36 15.23
CA LEU A 206 -9.39 -11.51 15.77
C LEU A 206 -10.49 -11.98 14.80
N ILE A 207 -11.27 -11.05 14.24
CA ILE A 207 -12.28 -11.36 13.22
C ILE A 207 -11.63 -12.04 12.00
N LEU A 208 -10.53 -11.49 11.48
CA LEU A 208 -9.81 -12.05 10.34
C LEU A 208 -9.27 -13.46 10.61
N VAL A 209 -8.77 -13.71 11.82
CA VAL A 209 -8.28 -15.03 12.24
C VAL A 209 -9.45 -16.03 12.31
N GLN A 210 -10.57 -15.64 12.93
CA GLN A 210 -11.76 -16.47 13.08
C GLN A 210 -12.41 -16.85 11.74
N GLU A 211 -12.61 -15.87 10.86
CA GLU A 211 -13.17 -16.09 9.52
C GLU A 211 -12.33 -17.09 8.71
N ARG A 212 -11.00 -17.02 8.85
CA ARG A 212 -10.09 -17.94 8.16
C ARG A 212 -10.11 -19.32 8.77
N HIS A 213 -10.15 -19.41 10.10
CA HIS A 213 -10.24 -20.69 10.81
C HIS A 213 -11.54 -21.44 10.43
N ALA A 214 -12.67 -20.74 10.32
CA ALA A 214 -13.94 -21.33 9.88
C ALA A 214 -13.88 -21.83 8.42
N LYS A 215 -13.14 -21.15 7.54
CA LYS A 215 -13.00 -21.56 6.12
C LYS A 215 -12.10 -22.78 5.94
N THR A 216 -11.08 -22.94 6.76
CA THR A 216 -10.19 -24.12 6.73
C THR A 216 -10.90 -25.40 7.21
N GLY A 217 -11.85 -25.30 8.15
CA GLY A 217 -12.59 -26.46 8.67
C GLY A 217 -13.65 -27.05 7.73
N ASN A 218 -14.02 -26.36 6.63
CA ASN A 218 -15.13 -26.76 5.77
C ASN A 218 -14.72 -27.34 4.40
N ASN A 219 -13.44 -27.29 4.01
CA ASN A 219 -12.99 -27.72 2.68
C ASN A 219 -11.63 -28.45 2.74
N ASP A 220 -11.66 -29.77 2.96
CA ASP A 220 -10.47 -30.64 2.96
C ASP A 220 -9.73 -30.72 1.60
N ASN A 221 -10.30 -30.15 0.53
CA ASN A 221 -9.76 -30.29 -0.83
C ASN A 221 -9.05 -29.04 -1.40
N LEU A 222 -9.01 -27.91 -0.67
CA LEU A 222 -8.19 -26.74 -1.02
C LEU A 222 -7.65 -26.07 0.26
N SER A 223 -6.50 -26.56 0.74
CA SER A 223 -5.78 -26.03 1.89
C SER A 223 -5.24 -24.62 1.64
N LEU A 224 -6.11 -23.61 1.66
CA LEU A 224 -5.68 -22.22 1.75
C LEU A 224 -4.93 -22.02 3.07
N PRO A 225 -3.73 -21.43 3.06
CA PRO A 225 -2.98 -21.19 4.28
C PRO A 225 -3.80 -20.31 5.23
N GLY A 226 -3.85 -20.71 6.51
CA GLY A 226 -4.51 -19.94 7.55
C GLY A 226 -3.80 -18.61 7.83
N TYR A 227 -4.33 -17.82 8.77
CA TYR A 227 -3.63 -16.65 9.28
C TYR A 227 -2.23 -17.05 9.80
N PRO A 228 -1.15 -16.30 9.50
CA PRO A 228 0.19 -16.70 9.87
C PRO A 228 0.35 -16.81 11.39
N GLU A 229 0.84 -17.95 11.83
CA GLU A 229 0.95 -18.30 13.25
C GLU A 229 1.85 -17.31 14.02
N ASP A 230 2.98 -16.92 13.43
CA ASP A 230 3.91 -15.97 14.05
C ASP A 230 3.28 -14.58 14.26
N GLU A 231 2.28 -14.22 13.46
CA GLU A 231 1.52 -12.98 13.61
C GLU A 231 0.53 -13.10 14.77
N ILE A 232 -0.14 -14.24 14.94
CA ILE A 232 -1.03 -14.51 16.08
C ILE A 232 -0.25 -14.45 17.40
N ARG A 233 0.89 -15.16 17.46
CA ARG A 233 1.75 -15.20 18.66
C ARG A 233 2.27 -13.83 19.03
N TRP A 234 2.73 -13.06 18.05
CA TRP A 234 3.25 -11.73 18.30
C TRP A 234 2.15 -10.75 18.71
N LEU A 235 1.01 -10.71 18.01
CA LEU A 235 -0.09 -9.80 18.35
C LEU A 235 -0.62 -10.08 19.76
N SER A 236 -0.83 -11.35 20.10
CA SER A 236 -1.26 -11.74 21.45
C SER A 236 -0.23 -11.37 22.51
N THR A 237 1.06 -11.65 22.28
CA THR A 237 2.13 -11.33 23.24
C THR A 237 2.26 -9.82 23.45
N VAL A 238 2.30 -9.02 22.38
CA VAL A 238 2.44 -7.55 22.49
C VAL A 238 1.20 -6.93 23.12
N ALA A 239 0.00 -7.41 22.79
CA ALA A 239 -1.24 -6.96 23.44
C ALA A 239 -1.27 -7.31 24.94
N PHE A 240 -0.76 -8.49 25.32
CA PHE A 240 -0.66 -8.88 26.73
C PHE A 240 0.35 -8.01 27.48
N ASN A 241 1.52 -7.72 26.89
CA ASN A 241 2.48 -6.79 27.49
C ASN A 241 1.87 -5.41 27.73
N ARG A 242 1.07 -4.91 26.79
CA ARG A 242 0.31 -3.67 26.99
C ARG A 242 -0.71 -3.79 28.14
N ALA A 243 -1.34 -4.95 28.33
CA ALA A 243 -2.20 -5.17 29.48
C ALA A 243 -1.42 -5.08 30.80
N VAL A 244 -0.20 -5.61 30.85
CA VAL A 244 0.72 -5.45 31.99
C VAL A 244 1.08 -3.97 32.22
N ASP A 245 1.32 -3.20 31.16
CA ASP A 245 1.56 -1.75 31.30
C ASP A 245 0.36 -1.04 31.96
N TYR A 246 -0.88 -1.41 31.60
CA TYR A 246 -2.08 -0.88 32.24
C TYR A 246 -2.21 -1.31 33.70
N TYR A 247 -1.85 -2.55 34.03
CA TYR A 247 -1.80 -3.01 35.42
C TYR A 247 -0.82 -2.16 36.25
N LEU A 248 0.40 -1.94 35.74
CA LEU A 248 1.40 -1.09 36.39
C LEU A 248 0.92 0.37 36.55
N ALA A 249 0.06 0.84 35.67
CA ALA A 249 -0.57 2.16 35.73
C ALA A 249 -1.85 2.20 36.59
N ALA A 250 -2.20 1.11 37.30
CA ALA A 250 -3.45 0.97 38.07
C ALA A 250 -4.73 1.17 37.23
N ALA A 251 -4.66 0.90 35.92
CA ALA A 251 -5.78 0.96 34.99
C ALA A 251 -6.41 -0.44 34.80
N ASP A 252 -6.98 -0.98 35.89
CA ASP A 252 -7.46 -2.37 35.94
C ASP A 252 -8.49 -2.73 34.86
N ALA A 253 -9.35 -1.79 34.49
CA ALA A 253 -10.35 -1.99 33.44
C ALA A 253 -9.69 -2.20 32.07
N ASP A 254 -8.69 -1.39 31.73
CA ASP A 254 -7.94 -1.49 30.47
C ASP A 254 -7.04 -2.73 30.48
N CYS A 255 -6.40 -3.06 31.61
CA CYS A 255 -5.65 -4.29 31.80
C CYS A 255 -6.50 -5.53 31.47
N ARG A 256 -7.66 -5.68 32.13
CA ARG A 256 -8.57 -6.83 31.89
C ARG A 256 -9.04 -6.88 30.44
N ARG A 257 -9.36 -5.73 29.84
CA ARG A 257 -9.84 -5.64 28.45
C ARG A 257 -8.76 -6.10 27.46
N TRP A 258 -7.54 -5.58 27.59
CA TRP A 258 -6.42 -5.92 26.70
C TRP A 258 -5.94 -7.37 26.90
N ALA A 259 -5.85 -7.83 28.16
CA ALA A 259 -5.48 -9.21 28.46
C ALA A 259 -6.50 -10.20 27.88
N GLY A 260 -7.79 -9.91 27.99
CA GLY A 260 -8.85 -10.73 27.40
C GLY A 260 -8.72 -10.86 25.88
N LYS A 261 -8.46 -9.75 25.17
CA LYS A 261 -8.24 -9.77 23.71
C LYS A 261 -6.97 -10.55 23.33
N ALA A 262 -5.89 -10.36 24.08
CA ALA A 262 -4.65 -11.08 23.89
C ALA A 262 -4.83 -12.60 24.05
N ILE A 263 -5.53 -13.04 25.10
CA ILE A 263 -5.85 -14.45 25.35
C ILE A 263 -6.73 -15.02 24.24
N ASN A 264 -7.74 -14.27 23.79
CA ASN A 264 -8.61 -14.70 22.70
C ASN A 264 -7.83 -14.94 21.40
N LEU A 265 -6.90 -14.05 21.05
CA LEU A 265 -6.00 -14.24 19.91
C LEU A 265 -5.08 -15.45 20.14
N ALA A 266 -4.48 -15.58 21.33
CA ALA A 266 -3.60 -16.69 21.66
C ALA A 266 -4.28 -18.06 21.57
N ASN A 267 -5.59 -18.16 21.88
CA ASN A 267 -6.33 -19.41 21.74
C ASN A 267 -6.53 -19.83 20.27
N MET A 268 -6.31 -18.93 19.31
CA MET A 268 -6.37 -19.24 17.88
C MET A 268 -5.04 -19.74 17.31
N ALA A 269 -3.97 -19.75 18.13
CA ALA A 269 -2.69 -20.32 17.79
C ALA A 269 -2.80 -21.84 17.58
N LYS A 270 -2.07 -22.39 16.60
CA LYS A 270 -1.97 -23.84 16.36
C LYS A 270 -0.95 -24.49 17.30
N ASP A 271 -1.19 -24.38 18.61
CA ASP A 271 -0.29 -24.84 19.68
C ASP A 271 -1.01 -25.62 20.79
N ASP A 272 -2.15 -26.24 20.46
CA ASP A 272 -3.04 -26.93 21.40
C ASP A 272 -3.47 -26.04 22.58
N GLY A 273 -3.56 -24.73 22.35
CA GLY A 273 -3.94 -23.72 23.34
C GLY A 273 -2.88 -23.46 24.42
N ALA A 274 -1.61 -23.83 24.16
CA ALA A 274 -0.51 -23.64 25.11
C ALA A 274 -0.29 -22.16 25.44
N LEU A 275 -0.24 -21.28 24.43
CA LEU A 275 -0.07 -19.85 24.63
C LEU A 275 -1.26 -19.24 25.39
N GLY A 276 -2.48 -19.64 25.04
CA GLY A 276 -3.69 -19.20 25.74
C GLY A 276 -3.69 -19.56 27.22
N ARG A 277 -3.30 -20.81 27.57
CA ARG A 277 -3.14 -21.25 28.97
C ARG A 277 -2.06 -20.46 29.70
N LEU A 278 -0.92 -20.23 29.05
CA LEU A 278 0.18 -19.45 29.62
C LEU A 278 -0.27 -18.03 29.98
N LEU A 279 -0.90 -17.32 29.04
CA LEU A 279 -1.34 -15.94 29.26
C LEU A 279 -2.43 -15.84 30.34
N ARG A 280 -3.35 -16.81 30.42
CA ARG A 280 -4.35 -16.86 31.50
C ARG A 280 -3.71 -17.03 32.87
N GLY A 281 -2.77 -17.97 33.00
CA GLY A 281 -2.03 -18.17 34.25
C GLY A 281 -1.21 -16.94 34.65
N LYS A 282 -0.67 -16.18 33.69
CA LYS A 282 0.00 -14.90 33.97
C LYS A 282 -0.98 -13.81 34.42
N LEU A 283 -2.18 -13.76 33.84
CA LEU A 283 -3.20 -12.79 34.25
C LEU A 283 -3.67 -13.03 35.69
N GLU A 284 -3.85 -14.29 36.10
CA GLU A 284 -4.20 -14.66 37.47
C GLU A 284 -3.15 -14.23 38.51
N MET A 285 -1.88 -14.08 38.10
CA MET A 285 -0.81 -13.56 38.97
C MET A 285 -0.82 -12.03 39.11
N LEU A 286 -1.54 -11.32 38.22
CA LEU A 286 -1.65 -9.85 38.22
C LEU A 286 -2.88 -9.36 38.97
N THR A 287 -3.84 -10.23 39.27
CA THR A 287 -5.05 -9.92 40.04
C THR A 287 -4.89 -10.24 41.51
#